data_AF-A0A916H6T0-F1
#
_entry.id   AF-A0A916H6T0-F1
#
_cell.length_a   1.000
_cell.length_b   1.000
_cell.length_c   1.000
_cell.angle_alpha   90.00
_cell.angle_beta   90.00
_cell.angle_gamma   90.00
#
_symmetry.space_group_name_H-M   'P 1'
#
loop_
_entity.id
_entity.type
_entity.pdbx_description
1 polymer ?
#
loop_
_entity_poly.entity_id
_entity_poly.type
_entity_poly.pdbx_seq_one_letter_code
_entity_poly.pdbx_strand_id
1 'polypeptide(L)'
;MKFINRTEEVRYLKEAAKLSKNKLFTVSITGLRRVGKTRLILELLSKDDLYFFVNKDKESTSLLQEYADILKTRKILTELEVLTDWDAFFRILLEHG
;
A
#
# COMPACT_ATOMS: atom_id res chain seq x y z
N MET A 1 21.91 2.17 -6.16
CA MET A 1 22.06 0.70 -6.06
C MET A 1 21.09 0.06 -7.06
N LYS A 2 21.54 -0.86 -7.91
CA LYS A 2 20.69 -1.48 -8.95
C LYS A 2 19.81 -2.57 -8.31
N PHE A 3 18.55 -2.69 -8.76
CA PHE A 3 17.67 -3.80 -8.41
C PHE A 3 17.99 -4.98 -9.32
N ILE A 4 18.57 -6.05 -8.78
CA ILE A 4 19.15 -7.16 -9.54
C ILE A 4 18.55 -8.49 -9.05
N ASN A 5 18.33 -9.44 -9.96
CA ASN A 5 17.97 -10.83 -9.69
C ASN A 5 16.73 -11.02 -8.78
N ARG A 6 15.59 -10.47 -9.22
CA ARG A 6 14.25 -10.68 -8.60
C ARG A 6 13.16 -10.97 -9.64
N THR A 7 13.56 -11.54 -10.78
CA THR A 7 12.70 -11.70 -11.96
C THR A 7 11.49 -12.58 -11.67
N GLU A 8 11.68 -13.67 -10.91
CA GLU A 8 10.62 -14.61 -10.56
C GLU A 8 9.63 -14.00 -9.57
N GLU A 9 10.12 -13.31 -8.53
CA GLU A 9 9.26 -12.64 -7.56
C GLU A 9 8.45 -11.51 -8.22
N VAL A 10 9.08 -10.73 -9.10
CA VAL A 10 8.41 -9.70 -9.89
C VAL A 10 7.34 -10.32 -10.80
N ARG A 11 7.63 -11.44 -11.48
CA ARG A 11 6.65 -12.14 -12.31
C ARG A 11 5.44 -12.57 -11.50
N TYR A 12 5.66 -13.25 -10.38
CA TYR A 12 4.58 -13.74 -9.51
C TYR A 12 3.70 -12.60 -8.98
N LEU A 13 4.31 -11.51 -8.51
CA LEU A 13 3.57 -10.38 -7.96
C LEU A 13 2.77 -9.64 -9.04
N LYS A 14 3.28 -9.54 -10.28
CA LYS A 14 2.52 -9.00 -11.41
C LYS A 14 1.34 -9.88 -11.80
N GLU A 15 1.51 -11.20 -11.79
CA GLU A 15 0.42 -12.15 -12.03
C GLU A 15 -0.65 -12.06 -10.94
N ALA A 16 -0.23 -11.97 -9.67
CA ALA A 16 -1.14 -11.75 -8.55
C ALA A 16 -1.92 -10.43 -8.69
N ALA A 17 -1.24 -9.31 -9.02
CA ALA A 17 -1.90 -8.03 -9.25
C ALA A 17 -2.88 -8.06 -10.45
N LYS A 18 -2.62 -8.91 -11.46
CA LYS A 18 -3.57 -9.12 -12.56
C LYS A 18 -4.79 -9.93 -12.12
N LEU A 19 -4.57 -10.98 -11.32
CA LEU A 19 -5.63 -11.84 -10.79
C LEU A 19 -6.54 -11.09 -9.81
N SER A 20 -5.99 -10.17 -9.02
CA SER A 20 -6.75 -9.42 -8.01
C SER A 20 -7.86 -8.56 -8.62
N LYS A 21 -7.75 -8.19 -9.90
CA LYS A 21 -8.80 -7.47 -10.64
C LYS A 21 -10.09 -8.26 -10.81
N ASN A 22 -10.03 -9.59 -10.71
CA ASN A 22 -11.18 -10.49 -10.89
C ASN A 22 -11.54 -11.25 -9.61
N LYS A 23 -10.68 -11.22 -8.58
CA LYS A 23 -10.84 -11.98 -7.34
C LYS A 23 -10.30 -11.18 -6.17
N LEU A 24 -11.07 -11.08 -5.09
CA LEU A 24 -10.60 -10.46 -3.86
C LEU A 24 -9.66 -11.41 -3.10
N PHE A 25 -8.39 -11.05 -3.00
CA PHE A 25 -7.42 -11.73 -2.15
C PHE A 25 -6.27 -10.80 -1.77
N THR A 26 -5.51 -11.20 -0.76
CA THR A 26 -4.34 -10.45 -0.27
C THR A 26 -3.07 -11.26 -0.50
N VAL A 27 -1.98 -10.57 -0.84
CA VAL A 27 -0.64 -11.16 -0.93
C VAL A 27 0.19 -10.70 0.26
N SER A 28 0.77 -11.66 0.98
CA SER A 28 1.72 -11.39 2.07
C SER A 28 3.13 -11.74 1.63
N ILE A 29 4.08 -10.81 1.81
CA ILE A 29 5.50 -11.02 1.49
C ILE A 29 6.29 -11.13 2.80
N THR A 30 6.76 -12.34 3.11
CA THR A 30 7.47 -12.66 4.36
C THR A 30 8.94 -12.97 4.13
N GLY A 31 9.76 -12.86 5.18
CA GLY A 31 11.18 -13.24 5.14
C GLY A 31 12.03 -12.43 6.11
N LEU A 32 13.32 -12.75 6.21
CA LEU A 32 14.27 -12.13 7.15
C LEU A 32 14.39 -10.61 6.97
N ARG A 33 14.87 -9.91 8.01
CA ARG A 33 15.15 -8.47 7.93
C ARG A 33 16.23 -8.22 6.87
N ARG A 34 16.10 -7.13 6.10
CA ARG A 34 17.06 -6.68 5.06
C ARG A 34 17.21 -7.57 3.81
N VAL A 35 16.34 -8.55 3.58
CA VAL A 35 16.33 -9.33 2.31
C VAL A 35 15.82 -8.56 1.09
N GLY A 36 15.35 -7.31 1.27
CA GLY A 36 14.90 -6.45 0.17
C GLY A 36 13.39 -6.44 -0.09
N LYS A 37 12.56 -6.95 0.82
CA LYS A 37 11.09 -6.98 0.67
C LYS A 37 10.48 -5.61 0.34
N THR A 38 10.82 -4.58 1.13
CA THR A 38 10.35 -3.20 0.89
C THR A 38 10.78 -2.70 -0.48
N ARG A 39 12.02 -3.00 -0.90
CA ARG A 39 12.51 -2.60 -2.22
C ARG A 39 11.74 -3.29 -3.35
N LEU A 40 11.45 -4.59 -3.21
CA LEU A 40 10.65 -5.35 -4.18
C LEU A 40 9.26 -4.74 -4.35
N ILE A 41 8.57 -4.39 -3.26
CA ILE A 41 7.25 -3.74 -3.33
C ILE A 41 7.37 -2.40 -4.05
N LEU A 42 8.29 -1.53 -3.63
CA LEU A 42 8.46 -0.20 -4.22
C LEU A 42 8.81 -0.24 -5.72
N GLU A 43 9.47 -1.30 -6.20
CA GLU A 43 9.78 -1.47 -7.63
C GLU A 43 8.54 -1.89 -8.45
N LEU A 44 7.52 -2.44 -7.81
CA LEU A 44 6.28 -2.92 -8.45
C LEU A 44 5.16 -1.88 -8.44
N LEU A 45 5.20 -0.94 -7.49
CA LEU A 45 4.20 0.12 -7.39
C LEU A 45 4.28 1.03 -8.63
N SER A 46 3.12 1.25 -9.21
CA SER A 46 2.87 2.27 -10.22
C SER A 46 2.62 3.63 -9.56
N LYS A 47 2.47 4.67 -10.39
CA LYS A 47 2.10 5.99 -9.88
C LYS A 47 0.70 6.02 -9.28
N ASP A 48 -0.20 5.12 -9.67
CA ASP A 48 -1.60 5.16 -9.22
C ASP A 48 -1.82 4.34 -7.94
N ASP A 49 -0.83 3.56 -7.53
CA ASP A 49 -0.91 2.74 -6.32
C ASP A 49 -0.72 3.57 -5.03
N LEU A 50 -1.39 3.11 -3.97
CA LEU A 50 -1.28 3.64 -2.62
C LEU A 50 -0.24 2.87 -1.82
N TYR A 51 0.61 3.59 -1.09
CA TYR A 51 1.62 3.00 -0.21
C TYR A 51 1.48 3.56 1.21
N PHE A 52 1.00 2.70 2.10
CA PHE A 52 0.85 3.01 3.51
C PHE A 52 2.00 2.41 4.30
N PHE A 53 2.88 3.25 4.85
CA PHE A 53 3.98 2.80 5.69
C PHE A 53 3.53 2.73 7.15
N VAL A 54 3.69 1.56 7.78
CA VAL A 54 3.42 1.39 9.21
C VAL A 54 4.72 1.57 9.97
N ASN A 55 4.84 2.68 10.70
CA ASN A 55 5.90 2.87 11.68
C ASN A 55 5.42 2.39 13.05
N LYS A 56 6.05 1.33 13.56
CA LYS A 56 5.73 0.76 14.89
C LYS A 56 5.98 1.73 16.06
N ASP A 57 6.78 2.78 15.83
CA ASP A 57 7.14 3.76 16.85
C ASP A 57 6.18 4.98 16.82
N LYS A 58 5.13 4.95 15.98
CA LYS A 58 4.10 5.98 15.90
C LYS A 58 2.80 5.53 16.54
N GLU A 59 2.11 6.47 17.17
CA GLU A 59 0.76 6.28 17.65
C GLU A 59 -0.21 6.03 16.49
N SER A 60 -1.26 5.25 16.78
CA SER A 60 -2.28 4.88 15.79
C SER A 60 -2.94 6.11 15.14
N THR A 61 -3.19 7.16 15.91
CA THR A 61 -3.75 8.43 15.44
C THR A 61 -2.82 9.17 14.49
N SER A 62 -1.50 9.13 14.73
CA SER A 62 -0.50 9.73 13.84
C SER A 62 -0.44 8.99 12.51
N LEU A 63 -0.52 7.65 12.52
CA LEU A 63 -0.57 6.85 11.29
C LEU A 63 -1.83 7.16 10.48
N LEU A 64 -2.99 7.28 11.14
CA LEU A 64 -4.24 7.61 10.48
C LEU A 64 -4.19 8.99 9.80
N GLN A 65 -3.58 9.98 10.45
CA GLN A 65 -3.40 11.32 9.87
C GLN A 65 -2.50 11.27 8.62
N GLU A 66 -1.37 10.56 8.68
CA GLU A 66 -0.49 10.39 7.53
C GLU A 66 -1.22 9.70 6.36
N TYR A 67 -2.10 8.75 6.66
CA TYR A 67 -2.84 8.04 5.63
C TYR A 67 -3.92 8.94 5.03
N ALA A 68 -4.55 9.81 5.83
CA ALA A 68 -5.44 10.85 5.35
C ALA A 68 -4.73 11.79 4.36
N ASP A 69 -3.51 12.24 4.70
CA ASP A 69 -2.73 13.14 3.85
C ASP A 69 -2.34 12.48 2.51
N ILE A 70 -2.05 11.17 2.53
CA ILE A 70 -1.83 10.38 1.31
C ILE A 70 -3.11 10.38 0.47
N LEU A 71 -4.29 10.09 1.05
CA LEU A 71 -5.55 10.05 0.31
C LEU A 71 -5.92 11.43 -0.28
N LYS A 72 -5.67 12.52 0.44
CA LYS A 72 -5.88 13.90 -0.04
C LYS A 72 -4.96 14.24 -1.22
N THR A 73 -3.67 13.92 -1.09
CA THR A 73 -2.68 14.12 -2.17
C THR A 73 -3.08 13.37 -3.44
N ARG A 74 -3.76 12.23 -3.29
CA ARG A 74 -4.27 11.41 -4.39
C ARG A 74 -5.67 11.81 -4.87
N LYS A 75 -6.28 12.84 -4.28
CA LYS A 75 -7.64 13.31 -4.57
C LYS A 75 -8.73 12.24 -4.38
N ILE A 76 -8.45 11.24 -3.54
CA ILE A 76 -9.44 10.25 -3.09
C ILE A 76 -10.28 10.85 -1.98
N LEU A 77 -9.66 11.66 -1.13
CA LEU A 77 -10.31 12.41 -0.07
C LEU A 77 -10.26 13.90 -0.39
N THR A 78 -11.33 14.64 -0.14
CA THR A 78 -11.36 16.10 -0.27
C THR A 78 -10.65 16.77 0.91
N GLU A 79 -10.27 18.04 0.76
CA GLU A 79 -9.59 18.78 1.84
C GLU A 79 -10.44 18.92 3.11
N LEU A 80 -11.78 18.92 2.96
CA LEU A 80 -12.74 19.10 4.04
C LEU A 80 -13.12 17.79 4.74
N GLU A 81 -12.86 16.66 4.11
CA GLU A 81 -13.08 15.34 4.71
C GLU A 81 -11.95 15.03 5.71
N VAL A 82 -12.34 14.35 6.79
CA VAL A 82 -11.46 13.97 7.89
C VAL A 82 -11.66 12.48 8.17
N LEU A 83 -10.56 11.74 8.26
CA LEU A 83 -10.59 10.38 8.78
C LEU A 83 -10.65 10.43 10.31
N THR A 84 -11.80 10.07 10.86
CA THR A 84 -12.03 10.05 12.32
C THR A 84 -11.49 8.79 12.99
N ASP A 85 -11.50 7.68 12.26
CA ASP A 85 -11.13 6.35 12.73
C ASP A 85 -10.72 5.44 11.57
N TRP A 86 -10.30 4.21 11.91
CA TRP A 86 -9.89 3.21 10.93
C TRP A 86 -11.06 2.64 10.12
N ASP A 87 -12.29 2.64 10.65
CA ASP A 87 -13.46 2.16 9.92
C ASP A 87 -13.82 3.10 8.77
N ALA A 88 -13.73 4.42 9.01
CA ALA A 88 -13.83 5.43 7.97
C ALA A 88 -12.75 5.25 6.90
N PHE A 89 -11.50 5.00 7.31
CA PHE A 89 -10.39 4.76 6.38
C PHE A 89 -10.65 3.57 5.45
N PHE A 90 -11.00 2.40 6.01
CA PHE A 90 -11.24 1.21 5.20
C PHE A 90 -12.47 1.35 4.29
N ARG A 91 -13.53 2.00 4.77
CA ARG A 91 -14.72 2.27 3.96
C ARG A 91 -14.40 3.11 2.74
N ILE A 92 -13.66 4.22 2.91
CA ILE A 92 -13.25 5.07 1.78
C ILE A 92 -12.42 4.29 0.77
N LEU A 93 -11.48 3.45 1.24
CA LEU A 93 -10.67 2.62 0.36
C LEU A 93 -11.49 1.59 -0.44
N LEU A 94 -12.53 1.01 0.17
CA LEU A 94 -13.39 0.01 -0.48
C LEU A 94 -14.43 0.65 -1.41
N GLU A 95 -14.85 1.88 -1.16
CA GLU A 95 -15.78 2.62 -2.03
C GLU A 95 -15.08 3.18 -3.28
N HIS A 96 -13.77 3.44 -3.21
CA HIS A 96 -12.99 4.03 -4.30
C HIS A 96 -12.05 3.04 -5.02
N GLY A 97 -11.94 1.79 -4.56
CA GLY A 97 -11.09 0.74 -5.11
C GLY A 97 -11.84 -0.26 -5.98
#